data_AF-A0A9P8RT50-F1
#
_entry.id   AF-A0A9P8RT50-F1
#
_cell.length_a   1.000
_cell.length_b   1.000
_cell.length_c   1.000
_cell.angle_alpha   90.00
_cell.angle_beta   90.00
_cell.angle_gamma   90.00
#
_symmetry.space_group_name_H-M   'P 1'
#
loop_
_entity.id
_entity.type
_entity.pdbx_description
1 polymer ?
#
loop_
_entity_poly.entity_id
_entity_poly.type
_entity_poly.pdbx_seq_one_letter_code
_entity_poly.pdbx_strand_id
1 'polypeptide(L)'
;MHSLLERFNITGLNTSYISNLAQNESELPNIAIAFSGGGWRALMNGAGALQAFDSRTNNSTSAGQLGGLLEATTYLAGLSGGSWLVGSVAISNFSSVSSILNGEFGSLWEFSNSVLKGPEQIGTKEYFNQIFSNVTGKSDAGFEISITDYW
;
A
#
# COMPACT_ATOMS: atom_id res chain seq x y z
N MET A 1 8.55 17.18 1.31
CA MET A 1 9.08 17.62 0.00
C MET A 1 10.41 18.36 0.09
N HIS A 2 10.52 19.47 0.84
CA HIS A 2 11.77 20.26 0.92
C HIS A 2 13.01 19.41 1.21
N SER A 3 12.99 18.65 2.31
CA SER A 3 14.09 17.77 2.71
C SER A 3 14.38 16.66 1.71
N LEU A 4 13.39 16.19 0.94
CA LEU A 4 13.59 15.19 -0.11
C LEU A 4 14.41 15.79 -1.27
N LEU A 5 14.00 16.97 -1.76
CA LEU A 5 14.65 17.63 -2.88
C LEU A 5 16.05 18.13 -2.53
N GLU A 6 16.27 18.58 -1.29
CA GLU A 6 17.63 18.93 -0.81
C GLU A 6 18.58 17.74 -0.93
N ARG A 7 18.13 16.54 -0.57
CA ARG A 7 18.94 15.31 -0.66
C ARG A 7 19.20 14.85 -2.09
N PHE A 8 18.35 15.22 -3.04
CA PHE A 8 18.60 14.94 -4.46
C PHE A 8 19.73 15.80 -5.03
N ASN A 9 20.04 16.93 -4.39
CA ASN A 9 21.15 17.81 -4.75
C ASN A 9 21.20 18.12 -6.26
N ILE A 10 20.04 18.44 -6.84
CA ILE A 10 19.89 18.73 -8.27
C ILE A 10 20.50 20.11 -8.55
N THR A 11 21.56 20.16 -9.35
CA THR A 11 22.24 21.41 -9.71
C THR A 11 21.26 22.44 -10.28
N GLY A 12 21.23 23.64 -9.69
CA GLY A 12 20.37 24.75 -10.12
C GLY A 12 18.95 24.74 -9.56
N LEU A 13 18.55 23.70 -8.80
CA LEU A 13 17.26 23.68 -8.12
C LEU A 13 17.34 24.44 -6.78
N ASN A 14 16.57 25.51 -6.64
CA ASN A 14 16.40 26.21 -5.36
C ASN A 14 15.29 25.52 -4.54
N THR A 15 15.66 24.73 -3.54
CA THR A 15 14.71 24.02 -2.69
C THR A 15 13.93 24.96 -1.77
N SER A 16 14.51 26.08 -1.36
CA SER A 16 13.83 27.08 -0.51
C SER A 16 12.61 27.70 -1.20
N TYR A 17 12.56 27.71 -2.53
CA TYR A 17 11.37 28.10 -3.29
C TYR A 17 10.16 27.20 -2.95
N ILE A 18 10.37 25.89 -2.78
CA ILE A 18 9.30 24.95 -2.42
C ILE A 18 8.73 25.24 -1.04
N SER A 19 9.58 25.67 -0.09
CA SER A 19 9.12 26.09 1.24
C SER A 19 8.27 27.36 1.19
N ASN A 20 8.52 28.25 0.22
CA ASN A 20 7.69 29.43 -0.03
C ASN A 20 6.35 29.05 -0.66
N LEU A 21 6.36 28.12 -1.64
CA LEU A 21 5.11 27.59 -2.24
C LEU A 21 4.20 26.92 -1.20
N ALA A 22 4.77 26.31 -0.17
CA ALA A 22 4.00 25.69 0.91
C ALA A 22 3.13 26.68 1.70
N GLN A 23 3.34 27.98 1.56
CA GLN A 23 2.47 29.02 2.13
C GLN A 23 1.22 29.30 1.28
N ASN A 24 1.16 28.79 0.05
CA ASN A 24 0.02 28.93 -0.85
C ASN A 24 -0.42 27.55 -1.37
N GLU A 25 -1.49 27.01 -0.79
CA GLU A 25 -2.02 25.69 -1.14
C GLU A 25 -2.32 25.54 -2.64
N SER A 26 -2.70 26.61 -3.32
CA SER A 26 -3.01 26.59 -4.76
C SER A 26 -1.76 26.46 -5.66
N GLU A 27 -0.57 26.70 -5.11
CA GLU A 27 0.71 26.60 -5.83
C GLU A 27 1.46 25.31 -5.49
N LEU A 28 0.98 24.52 -4.53
CA LEU A 28 1.57 23.23 -4.21
C LEU A 28 1.40 22.26 -5.39
N PRO A 29 2.48 21.57 -5.82
CA PRO A 29 2.37 20.58 -6.87
C PRO A 29 1.55 19.38 -6.39
N ASN A 30 0.60 18.94 -7.23
CA ASN A 30 -0.11 17.70 -7.01
C ASN A 30 0.73 16.53 -7.48
N ILE A 31 1.00 15.58 -6.58
CA ILE A 31 1.83 14.41 -6.85
C ILE A 31 0.98 13.17 -6.69
N ALA A 32 1.08 12.24 -7.64
CA ALA A 32 0.34 11.00 -7.61
C ALA A 32 1.29 9.81 -7.77
N ILE A 33 1.06 8.77 -6.96
CA ILE A 33 1.66 7.45 -7.10
C ILE A 33 0.55 6.49 -7.51
N ALA A 34 0.77 5.73 -8.58
CA ALA A 34 -0.20 4.77 -9.09
C ALA A 34 0.44 3.37 -9.25
N PHE A 35 -0.20 2.37 -8.65
CA PHE A 35 0.20 0.96 -8.78
C PHE A 35 -0.73 0.20 -9.72
N SER A 36 -0.14 -0.47 -10.71
CA SER A 36 -0.89 -1.24 -11.71
C SER A 36 -1.46 -2.55 -11.16
N GLY A 37 -2.28 -3.22 -11.97
CA GLY A 37 -2.76 -4.57 -11.71
C GLY A 37 -1.72 -5.65 -11.99
N GLY A 38 -1.93 -6.83 -11.40
CA GLY A 38 -1.04 -7.99 -11.59
C GLY A 38 -0.98 -8.95 -10.41
N GLY A 39 -2.05 -9.03 -9.61
CA GLY A 39 -2.12 -9.88 -8.43
C GLY A 39 -1.00 -9.60 -7.42
N TRP A 40 -0.52 -10.65 -6.74
CA TRP A 40 0.54 -10.52 -5.74
C TRP A 40 1.84 -9.94 -6.29
N ARG A 41 2.16 -10.19 -7.56
CA ARG A 41 3.36 -9.61 -8.19
C ARG A 41 3.30 -8.08 -8.17
N ALA A 42 2.15 -7.51 -8.53
CA ALA A 42 1.96 -6.06 -8.51
C ALA A 42 1.99 -5.50 -7.08
N LEU A 43 1.34 -6.19 -6.13
CA LEU A 43 1.40 -5.82 -4.71
C LEU A 43 2.85 -5.81 -4.22
N MET A 44 3.58 -6.91 -4.36
CA MET A 44 4.93 -7.04 -3.77
C MET A 44 5.94 -6.10 -4.43
N ASN A 45 5.89 -5.93 -5.76
CA ASN A 45 6.76 -5.00 -6.44
C ASN A 45 6.43 -3.54 -6.07
N GLY A 46 5.14 -3.21 -6.02
CA GLY A 46 4.67 -1.90 -5.56
C GLY A 46 5.03 -1.64 -4.09
N ALA A 47 4.96 -2.66 -3.24
CA ALA A 47 5.32 -2.56 -1.83
C ALA A 47 6.79 -2.20 -1.66
N GLY A 48 7.70 -2.80 -2.44
CA GLY A 48 9.11 -2.43 -2.43
C GLY A 48 9.35 -0.97 -2.85
N ALA A 49 8.65 -0.50 -3.88
CA ALA A 49 8.73 0.90 -4.30
C ALA A 49 8.15 1.85 -3.23
N LEU A 50 6.96 1.54 -2.70
CA LEU A 50 6.31 2.31 -1.64
C LEU A 50 7.17 2.38 -0.38
N GLN A 51 7.81 1.27 -0.01
CA GLN A 51 8.76 1.19 1.10
C GLN A 51 9.98 2.10 0.88
N ALA A 52 10.51 2.19 -0.35
CA ALA A 52 11.61 3.10 -0.66
C ALA A 52 11.18 4.59 -0.63
N PHE A 53 9.90 4.87 -0.89
CA PHE A 53 9.33 6.22 -0.91
C PHE A 53 8.89 6.72 0.46
N ASP A 54 8.70 5.82 1.42
CA ASP A 54 8.20 6.09 2.76
C ASP A 54 9.35 6.50 3.70
N SER A 55 9.29 7.70 4.27
CA SER A 55 10.33 8.20 5.17
C SER A 55 10.40 7.44 6.51
N ARG A 56 9.35 6.69 6.85
CA ARG A 56 9.27 5.86 8.07
C ARG A 56 10.06 4.57 7.93
N THR A 57 10.45 4.19 6.71
CA THR A 57 11.32 3.03 6.48
C THR A 57 12.75 3.34 6.90
N ASN A 58 13.36 2.42 7.67
CA ASN A 58 14.74 2.56 8.12
C ASN A 58 15.71 2.75 6.93
N ASN A 59 16.63 3.72 7.04
CA ASN A 59 17.60 4.10 6.01
C ASN A 59 17.00 4.62 4.68
N SER A 60 15.72 4.97 4.61
CA SER A 60 15.07 5.51 3.39
C SER A 60 15.40 6.98 3.09
N THR A 61 16.03 7.69 4.01
CA THR A 61 16.31 9.13 3.89
C THR A 61 17.80 9.46 3.75
N SER A 62 18.66 8.46 3.57
CA SER A 62 20.08 8.68 3.27
C SER A 62 20.29 9.30 1.88
N ALA A 63 21.50 9.80 1.61
CA ALA A 63 21.84 10.34 0.28
C ALA A 63 21.55 9.33 -0.83
N GLY A 64 20.85 9.77 -1.88
CA GLY A 64 20.43 8.92 -3.00
C GLY A 64 19.15 8.09 -2.77
N GLN A 65 18.53 8.17 -1.59
CA GLN A 65 17.28 7.46 -1.27
C GLN A 65 16.03 8.34 -1.44
N LEU A 66 14.88 7.70 -1.63
CA LEU A 66 13.63 8.33 -2.06
C LEU A 66 12.59 8.56 -0.94
N GLY A 67 12.94 8.26 0.32
CA GLY A 67 12.03 8.38 1.46
C GLY A 67 11.53 9.82 1.65
N GLY A 68 10.23 10.03 1.87
CA GLY A 68 9.62 11.36 1.85
C GLY A 68 8.87 11.67 0.57
N LEU A 69 8.96 10.81 -0.46
CA LEU A 69 8.16 10.93 -1.67
C LEU A 69 6.70 10.54 -1.40
N LEU A 70 6.47 9.50 -0.58
CA LEU A 70 5.12 9.12 -0.16
C LEU A 70 4.46 10.26 0.64
N GLU A 71 5.19 10.86 1.57
CA GLU A 71 4.71 11.99 2.39
C GLU A 71 4.48 13.26 1.58
N ALA A 72 5.09 13.37 0.40
CA ALA A 72 4.84 14.47 -0.53
C ALA A 72 3.72 14.17 -1.54
N THR A 73 3.13 12.97 -1.52
CA THR A 73 2.12 12.54 -2.49
C THR A 73 0.73 12.99 -2.07
N THR A 74 0.00 13.59 -3.02
CA THR A 74 -1.40 14.02 -2.87
C THR A 74 -2.37 12.85 -3.09
N TYR A 75 -2.08 11.98 -4.06
CA TYR A 75 -2.94 10.86 -4.44
C TYR A 75 -2.18 9.54 -4.49
N LEU A 76 -2.71 8.53 -3.79
CA LEU A 76 -2.22 7.16 -3.86
C LEU A 76 -3.31 6.29 -4.47
N ALA A 77 -3.04 5.72 -5.66
CA ALA A 77 -4.01 4.92 -6.40
C ALA A 77 -3.48 3.53 -6.70
N GLY A 78 -4.38 2.55 -6.79
CA GLY A 78 -4.05 1.17 -7.11
C GLY A 78 -5.19 0.48 -7.85
N LEU A 79 -4.87 -0.35 -8.84
CA LEU A 79 -5.82 -1.19 -9.57
C LEU A 79 -5.49 -2.68 -9.37
N SER A 80 -6.51 -3.53 -9.18
CA SER A 80 -6.35 -4.99 -9.06
C SER A 80 -5.33 -5.34 -7.96
N GLY A 81 -4.21 -6.00 -8.28
CA GLY A 81 -3.14 -6.28 -7.32
C GLY A 81 -2.55 -5.04 -6.64
N GLY A 82 -2.46 -3.90 -7.35
CA GLY A 82 -2.08 -2.62 -6.76
C GLY A 82 -3.13 -2.08 -5.79
N SER A 83 -4.43 -2.39 -5.99
CA SER A 83 -5.48 -2.05 -5.02
C SER A 83 -5.31 -2.81 -3.71
N TRP A 84 -4.80 -4.05 -3.73
CA TRP A 84 -4.51 -4.80 -2.51
C TRP A 84 -3.39 -4.13 -1.69
N LEU A 85 -2.35 -3.62 -2.36
CA LEU A 85 -1.29 -2.82 -1.69
C LEU A 85 -1.88 -1.56 -1.06
N VAL A 86 -2.52 -0.71 -1.85
CA VAL A 86 -3.04 0.58 -1.38
C VAL A 86 -4.10 0.37 -0.30
N GLY A 87 -5.00 -0.59 -0.50
CA GLY A 87 -6.05 -0.94 0.45
C GLY A 87 -5.48 -1.43 1.77
N SER A 88 -4.55 -2.39 1.76
CA SER A 88 -3.95 -2.92 2.99
C SER A 88 -3.21 -1.84 3.79
N VAL A 89 -2.46 -0.96 3.14
CA VAL A 89 -1.83 0.18 3.84
C VAL A 89 -2.90 1.13 4.41
N ALA A 90 -3.89 1.53 3.61
CA ALA A 90 -4.90 2.50 4.01
C ALA A 90 -5.76 2.04 5.20
N ILE A 91 -6.18 0.77 5.22
CA ILE A 91 -7.05 0.24 6.28
C ILE A 91 -6.30 -0.22 7.53
N SER A 92 -4.96 -0.38 7.45
CA SER A 92 -4.11 -0.77 8.57
C SER A 92 -3.41 0.45 9.19
N ASN A 93 -4.18 1.48 9.56
CA ASN A 93 -3.68 2.71 10.18
C ASN A 93 -2.56 3.41 9.38
N PHE A 94 -2.66 3.36 8.05
CA PHE A 94 -1.65 3.89 7.12
C PHE A 94 -0.23 3.38 7.36
N SER A 95 -0.08 2.11 7.76
CA SER A 95 1.21 1.59 8.21
C SER A 95 2.27 1.51 7.12
N SER A 96 3.53 1.66 7.52
CA SER A 96 4.64 1.47 6.59
C SER A 96 4.68 0.01 6.12
N VAL A 97 5.18 -0.22 4.92
CA VAL A 97 5.41 -1.58 4.40
C VAL A 97 6.32 -2.37 5.34
N SER A 98 7.34 -1.72 5.92
CA SER A 98 8.23 -2.35 6.91
C SER A 98 7.47 -2.85 8.14
N SER A 99 6.56 -2.04 8.68
CA SER A 99 5.73 -2.41 9.85
C SER A 99 4.83 -3.61 9.56
N ILE A 100 4.23 -3.65 8.36
CA ILE A 100 3.41 -4.78 7.91
C ILE A 100 4.25 -6.07 7.86
N LEU A 101 5.44 -6.01 7.25
CA LEU A 101 6.35 -7.15 7.15
C LEU A 101 6.88 -7.61 8.52
N ASN A 102 7.00 -6.71 9.49
CA ASN A 102 7.43 -7.01 10.85
C ASN A 102 6.32 -7.59 11.74
N GLY A 103 5.09 -7.72 11.22
CA GLY A 103 3.97 -8.32 11.95
C GLY A 103 3.30 -7.40 12.97
N GLU A 104 3.48 -6.08 12.88
CA GLU A 104 2.83 -5.11 13.78
C GLU A 104 1.29 -5.13 13.67
N PHE A 105 0.76 -5.71 12.59
CA PHE A 105 -0.68 -5.88 12.33
C PHE A 105 -1.07 -7.36 12.24
N GLY A 106 -0.30 -8.23 12.90
CA GLY A 106 -0.42 -9.67 12.76
C GLY A 106 -0.05 -10.15 11.35
N SER A 107 -0.66 -11.26 10.94
CA SER A 107 -0.46 -11.93 9.65
C SER A 107 -1.23 -11.25 8.51
N LEU A 108 -0.99 -9.96 8.26
CA LEU A 108 -1.72 -9.21 7.22
C LEU A 108 -1.36 -9.69 5.81
N TRP A 109 -0.08 -9.92 5.55
CA TRP A 109 0.45 -10.36 4.26
C TRP A 109 1.04 -11.76 4.37
N GLU A 110 0.25 -12.76 3.98
CA GLU A 110 0.59 -14.18 4.06
C GLU A 110 0.74 -14.80 2.68
N PHE A 111 1.84 -14.47 1.99
CA PHE A 111 2.08 -14.93 0.62
C PHE A 111 2.70 -16.34 0.51
N SER A 112 3.00 -16.97 1.64
CA SER A 112 3.65 -18.29 1.70
C SER A 112 2.75 -19.44 1.27
N ASN A 113 1.42 -19.29 1.43
CA ASN A 113 0.44 -20.29 1.00
C ASN A 113 -0.45 -19.72 -0.11
N SER A 114 -0.76 -20.54 -1.10
CA SER A 114 -1.73 -20.20 -2.14
C SER A 114 -3.08 -19.83 -1.53
N VAL A 115 -3.75 -18.80 -2.07
CA VAL A 115 -5.14 -18.49 -1.73
C VAL A 115 -6.08 -19.67 -1.91
N LEU A 116 -5.75 -20.63 -2.79
CA LEU A 116 -6.55 -21.84 -3.00
C LEU A 116 -6.34 -22.91 -1.90
N LYS A 117 -5.32 -22.74 -1.06
CA LYS A 117 -5.02 -23.62 0.07
C LYS A 117 -5.51 -23.02 1.38
N GLY A 118 -5.49 -21.69 1.48
CA GLY A 118 -5.84 -20.92 2.67
C GLY A 118 -4.66 -20.73 3.65
N PRO A 119 -4.92 -20.11 4.81
CA PRO A 119 -3.93 -19.89 5.86
C PRO A 119 -3.39 -21.20 6.42
N GLU A 120 -2.16 -21.18 6.93
CA GLU A 120 -1.48 -22.36 7.49
C GLU A 120 -2.16 -22.89 8.76
N GLN A 121 -2.86 -22.00 9.48
CA GLN A 121 -3.50 -22.26 10.76
C GLN A 121 -4.82 -23.03 10.62
N ILE A 122 -5.39 -23.11 9.41
CA ILE A 122 -6.66 -23.80 9.14
C ILE A 122 -6.51 -24.76 7.96
N GLY A 123 -7.19 -25.91 8.01
CA GLY A 123 -7.19 -26.85 6.89
C GLY A 123 -7.96 -26.28 5.69
N THR A 124 -7.53 -26.61 4.46
CA THR A 124 -8.17 -26.11 3.23
C THR A 124 -9.68 -26.36 3.17
N LYS A 125 -10.15 -27.52 3.65
CA LYS A 125 -11.59 -27.81 3.73
C LYS A 125 -12.31 -26.82 4.65
N GLU A 126 -11.74 -26.55 5.80
CA GLU A 126 -12.32 -25.62 6.78
C GLU A 126 -12.30 -24.18 6.26
N TYR A 127 -11.21 -23.77 5.61
CA TYR A 127 -11.12 -22.47 4.94
C TYR A 127 -12.27 -22.24 3.94
N PHE A 128 -12.52 -23.19 3.04
CA PHE A 128 -13.63 -23.06 2.11
C PHE A 128 -14.99 -23.14 2.79
N ASN A 129 -15.17 -24.01 3.80
CA ASN A 129 -16.42 -24.06 4.57
C ASN A 129 -16.76 -22.71 5.20
N GLN A 130 -15.76 -22.00 5.74
CA GLN A 130 -15.95 -20.67 6.32
C GLN A 130 -16.34 -19.63 5.27
N ILE A 131 -15.70 -19.64 4.09
CA ILE A 131 -16.10 -18.78 2.97
C ILE A 131 -17.55 -19.05 2.56
N PHE A 132 -17.91 -20.32 2.33
CA PHE A 132 -19.29 -20.69 1.97
C PHE A 132 -20.30 -20.25 3.02
N SER A 133 -19.98 -20.43 4.31
CA SER A 133 -20.82 -19.99 5.42
C SER A 133 -21.02 -18.47 5.41
N ASN A 134 -19.95 -17.69 5.20
CA ASN A 134 -20.03 -16.23 5.15
C ASN A 134 -20.85 -15.72 3.96
N VAL A 135 -20.64 -16.29 2.77
CA VAL A 135 -21.40 -15.91 1.56
C VAL A 135 -22.88 -16.31 1.69
N THR A 136 -23.17 -17.47 2.29
CA THR A 136 -24.55 -17.89 2.59
C THR A 136 -25.20 -16.91 3.56
N GLY A 137 -24.50 -16.50 4.62
CA GLY A 137 -24.99 -15.49 5.57
C GLY A 137 -25.31 -14.14 4.89
N LYS A 138 -24.52 -13.72 3.90
CA LYS A 138 -24.82 -12.53 3.08
C LYS A 138 -26.10 -12.71 2.25
N SER A 139 -26.29 -13.89 1.64
CA SER A 139 -27.50 -14.23 0.88
C SER A 139 -28.74 -14.29 1.78
N ASP A 140 -28.64 -14.91 2.95
CA ASP A 140 -29.74 -15.03 3.93
C ASP A 140 -30.17 -13.65 4.47
N ALA A 141 -29.24 -12.69 4.51
CA ALA A 141 -29.54 -11.29 4.81
C ALA A 141 -30.19 -10.51 3.65
N GLY A 142 -30.43 -11.15 2.50
CA GLY A 142 -31.15 -10.58 1.35
C GLY A 142 -30.27 -9.79 0.37
N PHE A 143 -28.94 -9.87 0.47
CA PHE A 143 -28.03 -9.25 -0.50
C PHE A 143 -27.79 -10.17 -1.69
N GLU A 144 -27.61 -9.59 -2.87
CA GLU A 144 -27.15 -10.34 -4.05
C GLU A 144 -25.72 -10.85 -3.84
N ILE A 145 -25.48 -12.08 -4.30
CA ILE A 145 -24.19 -12.74 -4.27
C ILE A 145 -23.68 -13.00 -5.70
N SER A 146 -22.38 -13.03 -5.84
CA SER A 146 -21.67 -13.28 -7.10
C SER A 146 -20.41 -14.09 -6.86
N ILE A 147 -19.71 -14.45 -7.94
CA ILE A 147 -18.41 -15.11 -7.82
C ILE A 147 -17.37 -14.27 -7.06
N THR A 148 -17.50 -12.94 -7.08
CA THR A 148 -16.59 -12.03 -6.36
C THR A 148 -16.71 -12.15 -4.85
N ASP A 149 -17.83 -12.62 -4.32
CA ASP A 149 -17.99 -12.83 -2.87
C ASP A 149 -17.18 -14.03 -2.34
N TYR A 150 -16.82 -14.96 -3.23
CA TYR A 150 -15.98 -16.12 -2.91
C TYR A 150 -14.48 -15.86 -3.08
N TRP A 151 -14.12 -14.74 -3.71
CA TRP A 151 -12.74 -14.34 -4.00
C TRP A 151 -12.20 -13.40 -2.92
#